data_AF-A0A520GUU0-F1
#
_entry.id   AF-A0A520GUU0-F1
#
_cell.length_a   1.000
_cell.length_b   1.000
_cell.length_c   1.000
_cell.angle_alpha   90.00
_cell.angle_beta   90.00
_cell.angle_gamma   90.00
#
_symmetry.space_group_name_H-M   'P 1'
#
loop_
_entity.id
_entity.type
_entity.pdbx_description
1 polymer ?
#
loop_
_entity_poly.entity_id
_entity_poly.type
_entity_poly.pdbx_seq_one_letter_code
_entity_poly.pdbx_strand_id
1 'polypeptide(L)'
;MLKKKVSVQPKTKSSVGSPRLTHPDKIIYSAEKLTKQDIADYYQRVSDLMMPHLKGRPLSLYRCPNGSTRPCFYQKHATGSEGPGVRAFPLKEKAGTKDGLA
;
A
#
# COMPACT_ATOMS: atom_id res chain seq x y z
N MET A 1 27.82 23.30 12.16
CA MET A 1 26.46 23.10 11.61
C MET A 1 26.53 22.27 10.33
N LEU A 2 26.36 20.94 10.42
CA LEU A 2 26.42 20.04 9.26
C LEU A 2 25.00 19.60 8.87
N LYS A 3 24.44 20.22 7.84
CA LYS A 3 23.19 19.79 7.21
C LYS A 3 23.47 18.52 6.39
N LYS A 4 23.09 17.34 6.90
CA LYS A 4 23.11 16.09 6.12
C LYS A 4 22.08 16.19 4.99
N LYS A 5 22.53 16.24 3.74
CA LYS A 5 21.69 16.05 2.54
C LYS A 5 21.26 14.59 2.50
N VAL A 6 19.96 14.33 2.67
CA VAL A 6 19.37 13.03 2.34
C VAL A 6 19.19 13.00 0.83
N SER A 7 20.03 12.22 0.15
CA SER A 7 19.95 11.98 -1.29
C SER A 7 19.11 10.73 -1.53
N VAL A 8 17.85 10.89 -1.93
CA VAL A 8 17.04 9.77 -2.44
C VAL A 8 17.28 9.69 -3.95
N GLN A 9 18.04 8.67 -4.37
CA GLN A 9 18.27 8.35 -5.78
C GLN A 9 17.03 7.66 -6.38
N PRO A 10 16.54 8.07 -7.57
CA PRO A 10 15.46 7.37 -8.24
C PRO A 10 16.03 6.10 -8.92
N LYS A 11 15.79 4.92 -8.34
CA LYS A 11 16.20 3.64 -8.92
C LYS A 11 15.10 3.08 -9.83
N THR A 12 15.37 3.19 -11.13
CA THR A 12 15.11 2.26 -12.27
C THR A 12 13.86 1.37 -12.28
N LYS A 13 13.24 1.29 -13.47
CA LYS A 13 12.09 0.45 -13.83
C LYS A 13 12.25 -1.01 -13.35
N SER A 14 11.65 -1.36 -12.21
CA SER A 14 11.48 -2.76 -11.82
C SER A 14 10.35 -3.36 -12.66
N SER A 15 10.61 -4.49 -13.33
CA SER A 15 9.56 -5.41 -13.76
C SER A 15 8.91 -5.98 -12.49
N VAL A 16 7.81 -5.37 -12.07
CA VAL A 16 7.08 -5.74 -10.86
C VAL A 16 6.41 -7.09 -11.09
N GLY A 17 6.88 -8.14 -10.42
CA GLY A 17 6.14 -9.39 -10.34
C GLY A 17 4.87 -9.22 -9.50
N SER A 18 3.81 -9.96 -9.82
CA SER A 18 2.57 -9.93 -9.05
C SER A 18 2.81 -10.34 -7.59
N PRO A 19 2.30 -9.60 -6.59
CA PRO A 19 2.44 -9.97 -5.19
C PRO A 19 1.71 -11.29 -4.92
N ARG A 20 2.32 -12.17 -4.11
CA ARG A 20 1.71 -13.44 -3.70
C ARG A 20 0.55 -13.18 -2.73
N LEU A 21 -0.65 -13.64 -3.07
CA LEU A 21 -1.78 -13.65 -2.16
C LEU A 21 -1.71 -14.87 -1.22
N THR A 22 -1.71 -14.63 0.08
CA THR A 22 -1.82 -15.70 1.10
C THR A 22 -3.25 -15.82 1.57
N HIS A 23 -3.71 -16.96 2.10
CA HIS A 23 -5.07 -17.12 2.67
C HIS A 23 -6.21 -16.54 1.82
N PRO A 24 -6.36 -16.94 0.54
CA PRO A 24 -7.37 -16.39 -0.36
C PRO A 24 -8.80 -16.56 0.18
N ASP A 25 -9.08 -17.71 0.79
CA ASP A 25 -10.42 -18.08 1.28
C ASP A 25 -10.83 -17.36 2.59
N LYS A 26 -9.95 -16.51 3.14
CA LYS A 26 -10.25 -15.79 4.39
C LYS A 26 -11.38 -14.80 4.16
N ILE A 27 -12.47 -14.94 4.91
CA ILE A 27 -13.58 -13.97 4.93
C ILE A 27 -13.11 -12.64 5.51
N ILE A 28 -13.29 -11.57 4.74
CA ILE A 28 -12.95 -10.19 5.15
C ILE A 28 -14.21 -9.38 5.43
N TYR A 29 -15.26 -9.53 4.62
CA TYR A 29 -16.56 -8.92 4.85
C TYR A 29 -17.59 -10.01 5.12
N SER A 30 -17.94 -10.17 6.40
CA SER A 30 -18.72 -11.32 6.87
C SER A 30 -20.20 -11.24 6.50
N ALA A 31 -20.78 -10.05 6.40
CA ALA A 31 -22.19 -9.88 6.06
C ALA A 31 -22.46 -10.30 4.61
N GLU A 32 -21.55 -9.93 3.71
CA GLU A 32 -21.59 -10.20 2.27
C GLU A 32 -20.90 -11.52 1.89
N LYS A 33 -20.26 -12.18 2.87
CA LYS A 33 -19.46 -13.40 2.70
C LYS A 33 -18.33 -13.25 1.67
N LEU A 34 -17.73 -12.06 1.57
CA LEU A 34 -16.62 -11.80 0.65
C LEU A 34 -15.29 -12.26 1.25
N THR A 35 -14.56 -13.03 0.45
CA THR A 35 -13.22 -13.53 0.75
C THR A 35 -12.14 -12.49 0.40
N LYS A 36 -10.91 -12.78 0.80
CA LYS A 36 -9.76 -11.96 0.41
C LYS A 36 -9.44 -12.10 -1.08
N GLN A 37 -9.75 -13.25 -1.69
CA GLN A 37 -9.66 -13.45 -3.13
C GLN A 37 -10.62 -12.51 -3.87
N ASP A 38 -11.88 -12.42 -3.43
CA ASP A 38 -12.88 -11.56 -4.08
C ASP A 38 -12.46 -10.10 -4.15
N ILE A 39 -11.84 -9.61 -3.05
CA ILE A 39 -11.30 -8.25 -2.97
C ILE A 39 -10.12 -8.08 -3.92
N ALA A 40 -9.20 -9.04 -3.96
CA ALA A 40 -8.05 -9.00 -4.86
C ALA A 40 -8.50 -8.96 -6.33
N ASP A 41 -9.45 -9.82 -6.70
CA ASP A 41 -10.01 -9.89 -8.04
C ASP A 41 -10.76 -8.60 -8.40
N TYR A 42 -11.48 -8.01 -7.43
CA TYR A 42 -12.11 -6.70 -7.63
C TYR A 42 -11.09 -5.63 -7.98
N TYR A 43 -10.03 -5.48 -7.18
CA TYR A 43 -8.98 -4.49 -7.46
C TYR A 43 -8.27 -4.74 -8.79
N GLN A 44 -8.06 -6.00 -9.16
CA GLN A 44 -7.51 -6.35 -10.47
C GLN A 44 -8.43 -5.88 -11.60
N ARG A 45 -9.74 -6.16 -11.52
CA ARG A 45 -10.73 -5.76 -12.52
C ARG A 45 -10.86 -4.24 -12.68
N VAL A 46 -10.79 -3.47 -11.59
CA VAL A 46 -10.96 -2.00 -11.64
C VAL A 46 -9.64 -1.24 -11.75
N SER A 47 -8.50 -1.93 -11.78
CA SER A 47 -7.18 -1.29 -11.71
C SER A 47 -6.97 -0.26 -12.80
N ASP A 48 -7.26 -0.58 -14.07
CA ASP A 48 -7.07 0.34 -15.19
C ASP A 48 -7.89 1.63 -15.07
N LEU A 49 -9.07 1.56 -14.45
CA LEU A 49 -9.92 2.72 -14.20
C LEU A 49 -9.46 3.51 -12.97
N MET A 50 -8.98 2.82 -11.94
CA MET A 50 -8.57 3.42 -10.67
C MET A 50 -7.19 4.11 -10.77
N MET A 51 -6.24 3.50 -11.48
CA MET A 51 -4.83 3.92 -11.48
C MET A 51 -4.57 5.35 -11.97
N PRO A 52 -5.26 5.89 -13.01
CA PRO A 52 -5.11 7.28 -13.42
C PRO A 52 -5.37 8.29 -12.29
N HIS A 53 -6.27 7.96 -11.36
CA HIS A 53 -6.63 8.83 -10.24
C HIS A 53 -5.66 8.73 -9.06
N LEU A 54 -4.97 7.60 -8.91
CA LEU A 54 -4.02 7.35 -7.82
C LEU A 54 -2.57 7.68 -8.17
N LYS A 55 -2.23 7.76 -9.46
CA LYS A 55 -0.86 8.00 -9.91
C LYS A 55 -0.27 9.27 -9.30
N GLY A 56 0.88 9.12 -8.65
CA GLY A 56 1.63 10.23 -8.06
C GLY A 56 1.05 10.76 -6.73
N ARG A 57 0.05 10.07 -6.16
CA ARG A 57 -0.53 10.45 -4.86
C ARG A 57 0.03 9.57 -3.74
N PRO A 58 0.54 10.17 -2.65
CA PRO A 58 0.82 9.41 -1.44
C PRO A 58 -0.46 8.78 -0.89
N LEU A 59 -0.40 7.50 -0.53
CA LEU A 59 -1.55 6.74 -0.04
C LEU A 59 -1.41 6.44 1.46
N SER A 60 -2.54 6.43 2.16
CA SER A 60 -2.64 5.85 3.50
C SER A 60 -3.45 4.58 3.41
N LEU A 61 -2.93 3.47 3.93
CA LEU A 61 -3.60 2.18 3.88
C LEU A 61 -4.43 1.99 5.15
N TYR A 62 -5.72 1.70 5.00
CA TYR A 62 -6.55 1.20 6.10
C TYR A 62 -6.53 -0.33 6.06
N ARG A 63 -5.94 -0.96 7.07
CA ARG A 63 -5.70 -2.41 7.08
C ARG A 63 -6.51 -3.09 8.17
N CYS A 64 -7.21 -4.14 7.77
CA CYS A 64 -8.01 -5.00 8.63
C CYS A 64 -7.51 -6.45 8.52
N PRO A 65 -6.37 -6.83 9.14
CA PRO A 65 -5.75 -8.14 8.93
C PRO A 65 -6.67 -9.32 9.31
N ASN A 66 -7.58 -9.08 10.26
CA ASN A 66 -8.50 -10.08 10.81
C ASN A 66 -9.94 -9.95 10.29
N GLY A 67 -10.14 -9.20 9.20
CA GLY A 67 -11.47 -8.88 8.67
C GLY A 67 -12.00 -7.54 9.17
N SER A 68 -13.01 -7.02 8.46
CA SER A 68 -13.56 -5.68 8.63
C SER A 68 -14.29 -5.44 9.97
N THR A 69 -14.75 -6.50 10.62
CA THR A 69 -15.46 -6.45 11.92
C THR A 69 -14.52 -6.51 13.13
N ARG A 70 -13.21 -6.63 12.90
CA ARG A 70 -12.16 -6.67 13.93
C ARG A 70 -11.38 -5.34 13.92
N PRO A 71 -10.56 -5.06 14.95
CA PRO A 71 -9.73 -3.86 14.96
C PRO A 71 -8.88 -3.71 13.69
N CYS A 72 -8.93 -2.51 13.12
CA CYS A 72 -8.17 -2.10 11.95
C CYS A 72 -7.28 -0.91 12.31
N PHE A 73 -6.31 -0.59 11.45
CA PHE A 73 -5.41 0.54 11.68
C PHE A 73 -5.01 1.22 10.38
N TYR A 74 -4.54 2.47 10.50
CA TYR A 74 -3.95 3.21 9.40
C TYR A 74 -2.44 3.00 9.34
N GLN A 75 -1.94 2.60 8.18
CA GLN A 75 -0.52 2.57 7.85
C GLN A 75 -0.21 3.72 6.89
N LYS A 76 0.49 4.74 7.39
CA LYS A 76 0.90 5.92 6.62
C LYS A 76 2.33 5.82 6.10
N HIS A 77 3.19 5.18 6.89
CA HIS A 77 4.60 5.05 6.61
C HIS A 77 4.90 3.70 5.97
N ALA A 78 5.87 3.70 5.06
CA ALA A 78 6.38 2.46 4.49
C ALA A 78 7.13 1.67 5.57
N THR A 79 6.87 0.37 5.65
CA THR A 79 7.51 -0.57 6.57
C THR A 79 8.48 -1.52 5.86
N GLY A 80 8.55 -1.49 4.53
CA GLY A 80 9.41 -2.36 3.71
C GLY A 80 8.84 -3.75 3.46
N SER A 81 7.56 -3.97 3.79
CA SER A 81 6.85 -5.26 3.68
C SER A 81 5.65 -5.21 2.73
N GLU A 82 5.56 -4.15 1.91
CA GLU A 82 4.45 -3.87 1.00
C GLU A 82 4.46 -4.74 -0.26
N GLY A 83 5.57 -5.42 -0.52
CA GLY A 83 5.74 -6.29 -1.68
C GLY A 83 6.33 -5.57 -2.90
N PRO A 84 6.58 -6.33 -3.97
CA PRO A 84 7.15 -5.78 -5.20
C PRO A 84 6.20 -4.73 -5.80
N GLY A 85 6.78 -3.59 -6.22
CA GLY A 85 6.06 -2.56 -6.98
C GLY A 85 5.44 -1.42 -6.17
N VAL A 86 5.40 -1.52 -4.84
CA VAL A 86 5.04 -0.40 -3.97
C VAL A 86 6.29 0.45 -3.72
N ARG A 87 6.19 1.77 -3.91
CA ARG A 87 7.34 2.67 -3.72
C ARG A 87 7.15 3.49 -2.46
N ALA A 88 8.24 3.71 -1.74
CA ALA A 88 8.27 4.71 -0.70
C ALA A 88 8.47 6.11 -1.32
N PHE A 89 7.81 7.12 -0.78
CA PHE A 89 8.01 8.51 -1.16
C PHE A 89 8.31 9.38 0.08
N PRO A 90 9.33 10.25 0.07
CA PRO A 90 9.66 11.08 1.22
C PRO A 90 8.56 12.12 1.49
N LEU A 91 7.96 12.08 2.67
CA LEU A 91 6.95 13.02 3.13
C LEU A 91 7.50 13.92 4.24
N LYS A 92 7.38 15.22 4.04
CA LYS A 92 7.71 16.20 5.09
C LYS A 92 6.53 16.34 6.05
N GLU A 93 6.75 15.96 7.30
CA GLU A 93 5.81 16.10 8.41
C GLU A 93 6.22 17.28 9.31
N LYS A 94 5.31 17.71 10.20
CA LYS A 94 5.59 18.79 11.16
C LYS A 94 6.80 18.50 12.06
N ALA A 95 7.06 17.24 12.36
CA ALA A 95 8.14 16.79 13.26
C ALA A 95 9.41 16.31 12.51
N GLY A 96 9.50 16.41 11.18
CA GLY A 96 10.64 15.92 10.39
C GLY A 96 10.22 15.30 9.05
N THR A 97 11.14 14.66 8.32
CA THR A 97 10.83 13.94 7.08
C THR A 97 10.75 12.44 7.35
N LYS A 98 9.68 11.77 6.88
CA LYS A 98 9.47 10.32 6.99
C LYS A 98 8.98 9.75 5.66
N ASP A 99 9.20 8.45 5.44
CA ASP A 99 8.81 7.79 4.21
C ASP A 99 7.32 7.40 4.23
N GLY A 100 6.56 7.94 3.29
CA GLY A 100 5.17 7.55 3.02
C GLY A 100 5.07 6.48 1.93
N LEU A 101 3.85 6.00 1.71
CA LEU A 101 3.51 4.99 0.69
C LEU A 101 3.06 5.65 -0.62
N ALA A 102 3.52 5.15 -1.77
CA ALA A 102 3.20 5.66 -3.12
C ALA A 102 3.30 4.60 -4.23
#